data_AF-A0A327M7P1-F1
#
_entry.id   AF-A0A327M7P1-F1
#
_cell.length_a   1.000
_cell.length_b   1.000
_cell.length_c   1.000
_cell.angle_alpha   90.00
_cell.angle_beta   90.00
_cell.angle_gamma   90.00
#
_symmetry.space_group_name_H-M   'P 1'
#
loop_
_entity.id
_entity.type
_entity.pdbx_description
1 polymer ?
#
loop_
_entity_poly.entity_id
_entity_poly.type
_entity_poly.pdbx_seq_one_letter_code
_entity_poly.pdbx_strand_id
1 'polypeptide(L)' 'MSESATRDAILAEAAGLRRAWAEHRADVEQAIAAAARLRTAFARPADPAAEPLPAQRAPEAGR' A
#
# COMPACT_ATOMS: atom_id res chain seq x y z
N MET A 1 10.54 -20.38 1.13
CA MET A 1 10.08 -19.07 0.60
C MET A 1 11.12 -18.04 0.98
N SER A 2 11.43 -17.08 0.09
CA SER A 2 12.31 -15.96 0.42
C SER A 2 11.70 -15.10 1.54
N GLU A 3 12.52 -14.41 2.33
CA GLU A 3 12.05 -13.49 3.38
C GLU A 3 11.14 -12.39 2.81
N SER A 4 11.46 -11.86 1.62
CA SER A 4 10.58 -10.88 0.94
C SER A 4 9.24 -11.49 0.54
N ALA A 5 9.24 -12.73 0.05
CA ALA A 5 8.02 -13.44 -0.32
C ALA A 5 7.09 -13.69 0.87
N THR A 6 7.66 -13.99 2.04
CA THR A 6 6.87 -14.15 3.28
C THR A 6 6.28 -12.81 3.72
N ARG A 7 7.07 -11.73 3.67
CA ARG A 7 6.58 -10.38 4.00
C ARG A 7 5.46 -9.94 3.07
N ASP A 8 5.61 -10.15 1.76
CA ASP A 8 4.64 -9.71 0.77
C ASP A 8 3.32 -10.49 0.88
N ALA A 9 3.38 -11.78 1.24
CA ALA A 9 2.19 -12.56 1.57
C ALA A 9 1.42 -11.99 2.78
N ILE A 10 2.13 -11.56 3.83
CA ILE A 10 1.51 -10.91 5.01
C ILE A 10 0.86 -9.58 4.63
N LEU A 11 1.53 -8.78 3.79
CA LEU A 11 0.97 -7.51 3.30
C LEU A 11 -0.27 -7.73 2.43
N ALA A 12 -0.24 -8.74 1.57
CA ALA A 12 -1.40 -9.13 0.77
C ALA A 12 -2.56 -9.59 1.66
N GLU A 13 -2.30 -10.38 2.70
CA GLU A 13 -3.32 -10.80 3.67
C GLU A 13 -3.94 -9.62 4.41
N ALA A 14 -3.11 -8.71 4.94
CA ALA A 14 -3.56 -7.51 5.65
C ALA A 14 -4.40 -6.57 4.76
N ALA A 15 -4.14 -6.56 3.45
CA ALA A 15 -4.90 -5.81 2.46
C ALA A 15 -6.16 -6.55 1.96
N GLY A 16 -6.45 -7.77 2.44
CA GLY A 16 -7.56 -8.59 1.97
C GLY A 16 -7.36 -9.20 0.58
N LEU A 17 -6.12 -9.17 0.05
CA LEU A 17 -5.74 -9.63 -1.29
C LEU A 17 -5.32 -11.10 -1.33
N ARG A 18 -5.69 -11.91 -0.34
CA ARG A 18 -5.28 -13.32 -0.24
C ARG A 18 -5.59 -14.14 -1.51
N ARG A 19 -6.74 -13.90 -2.14
CA ARG A 19 -7.13 -14.57 -3.40
C ARG A 19 -6.25 -14.11 -4.57
N ALA A 20 -6.03 -12.80 -4.70
CA ALA A 20 -5.15 -12.23 -5.72
C ALA A 20 -3.70 -12.69 -5.54
N TRP A 21 -3.22 -12.90 -4.31
CA TRP A 21 -1.90 -13.46 -4.05
C TRP A 21 -1.76 -14.90 -4.58
N ALA A 22 -2.83 -15.70 -4.52
CA ALA A 22 -2.82 -17.08 -5.02
C ALA A 22 -2.94 -17.16 -6.56
N GLU A 23 -3.75 -16.29 -7.16
CA GLU A 23 -4.08 -16.32 -8.59
C GLU A 23 -3.15 -15.42 -9.44
N HIS A 24 -2.68 -14.31 -8.87
CA HIS A 24 -2.00 -13.20 -9.56
C HIS A 24 -0.81 -12.65 -8.75
N ARG A 25 0.04 -13.56 -8.25
CA ARG A 25 1.12 -13.21 -7.32
C ARG A 25 2.03 -12.08 -7.79
N ALA A 26 2.48 -12.12 -9.05
CA ALA A 26 3.40 -11.12 -9.60
C ALA A 26 2.79 -9.70 -9.59
N ASP A 27 1.49 -9.58 -9.87
CA ASP A 27 0.79 -8.29 -9.87
C ASP A 27 0.70 -7.73 -8.45
N VAL A 28 0.48 -8.60 -7.45
CA VAL A 28 0.46 -8.20 -6.04
C VAL A 28 1.85 -7.78 -5.56
N GLU A 29 2.90 -8.52 -5.93
CA GLU A 29 4.29 -8.14 -5.64
C GLU A 29 4.64 -6.78 -6.28
N GLN A 30 4.21 -6.53 -7.52
CA GLN A 30 4.39 -5.24 -8.19
C GLN A 30 3.63 -4.11 -7.48
N ALA A 31 2.38 -4.35 -7.05
CA ALA A 31 1.58 -3.38 -6.32
C ALA A 31 2.21 -3.04 -4.97
N ILE A 32 2.72 -4.04 -4.24
CA ILE A 32 3.46 -3.83 -2.98
C ILE A 32 4.71 -2.98 -3.22
N ALA A 33 5.48 -3.26 -4.28
CA ALA A 33 6.65 -2.46 -4.64
C ALA A 33 6.27 -1.01 -4.98
N ALA A 34 5.17 -0.79 -5.69
CA ALA A 34 4.67 0.56 -5.99
C ALA A 34 4.23 1.30 -4.71
N ALA A 35 3.49 0.64 -3.82
CA ALA A 35 3.08 1.20 -2.54
C ALA A 35 4.28 1.55 -1.64
N ALA A 36 5.34 0.73 -1.65
CA ALA A 36 6.57 1.02 -0.92
C ALA A 36 7.26 2.29 -1.41
N ARG A 37 7.30 2.52 -2.74
CA ARG A 37 7.83 3.77 -3.33
C ARG A 37 6.98 4.98 -2.96
N LEU A 38 5.64 4.82 -2.98
CA LEU A 38 4.73 5.90 -2.59
C LEU A 38 4.87 6.26 -1.11
N ARG A 39 5.04 5.27 -0.23
CA ARG A 39 5.26 5.50 1.22
C ARG A 39 6.47 6.38 1.47
N THR A 40 7.53 6.23 0.68
CA THR A 40 8.76 7.04 0.82
C THR A 40 8.65 8.41 0.16
N ALA A 41 7.69 8.61 -0.73
CA ALA A 41 7.47 9.90 -1.40
C ALA A 41 6.83 10.95 -0.48
N PHE A 42 6.09 10.51 0.54
CA PHE A 42 5.54 11.39 1.56
C PHE A 42 6.48 11.44 2.77
N ALA A 43 7.03 12.61 3.07
CA ALA A 43 7.80 12.81 4.28
C ALA A 43 6.88 12.64 5.51
N ARG A 44 7.30 11.82 6.47
CA ARG A 44 6.65 11.78 7.77
C ARG A 44 6.77 13.17 8.40
N PRO A 45 5.68 13.78 8.93
CA PRO A 45 5.79 15.03 9.65
C PRO A 45 6.81 14.90 10.79
N ALA A 46 7.77 15.83 10.83
CA ALA A 46 8.79 15.85 11.88
C ALA A 46 8.19 16.31 13.22
N ASP A 47 7.12 17.09 13.17
CA ASP A 47 6.35 17.52 14.33
C ASP A 47 5.31 16.45 14.73
N PRO A 48 5.40 15.86 15.93
CA PRO A 48 4.41 14.90 16.41
C PRO A 48 3.03 15.51 16.70
N ALA A 49 2.93 16.84 16.85
CA ALA A 49 1.68 17.56 17.01
C ALA A 49 1.06 17.99 15.67
N ALA A 50 1.68 17.65 14.54
CA ALA A 50 1.11 17.92 13.23
C ALA A 50 -0.23 17.19 13.07
N GLU A 51 -1.30 17.97 12.91
CA GLU A 51 -2.64 17.45 12.63
C GLU A 51 -2.62 16.59 11.34
N PRO A 52 -3.30 15.44 11.34
CA PRO A 52 -3.41 14.64 10.13
C PRO A 52 -4.11 15.46 9.04
N LEU A 53 -3.55 15.42 7.83
CA LEU A 53 -4.21 16.04 6.69
C LEU A 53 -5.62 15.44 6.56
N PRO A 54 -6.67 16.27 6.43
CA PRO A 54 -8.04 15.79 6.31
C PRO A 54 -8.14 14.87 5.10
N ALA A 55 -8.97 13.84 5.19
CA ALA A 55 -9.19 12.90 4.09
C ALA A 55 -9.59 13.69 2.83
N GLN A 56 -8.69 13.76 1.86
CA GLN A 56 -8.98 14.42 0.59
C GLN A 56 -10.11 13.62 -0.07
N ARG A 57 -11.29 14.25 -0.24
CA ARG A 57 -12.33 13.67 -1.09
C ARG A 57 -11.71 13.47 -2.47
N ALA A 58 -11.80 12.25 -2.99
CA ALA A 58 -11.47 11.99 -4.38
C ALA A 58 -12.24 12.98 -5.28
N PRO A 59 -11.64 13.47 -6.38
CA PRO A 59 -12.36 14.31 -7.32
C PRO A 59 -13.62 13.57 -7.75
N GLU A 60 -14.78 14.20 -7.60
CA GLU A 60 -16.00 13.67 -8.19
C GLU A 60 -15.78 13.63 -9.70
N ALA A 61 -15.62 12.43 -10.25
CA ALA A 61 -15.64 12.25 -11.69
C ALA A 61 -17.03 12.69 -12.16
N GLY A 62 -17.12 13.92 -12.67
CA GLY A 62 -18.34 14.49 -13.22
C GLY A 62 -18.92 13.51 -14.24
N ARG A 63 -20.18 13.11 -14.01
CA ARG A 63 -20.99 12.36 -14.96
C ARG A 63 -21.55 13.28 -16.02
#